data_AF-A0A0D5ZIW5-F1
#
_entry.id   AF-A0A0D5ZIW5-F1
#
_cell.length_a   1.000
_cell.length_b   1.000
_cell.length_c   1.000
_cell.angle_alpha   90.00
_cell.angle_beta   90.00
_cell.angle_gamma   90.00
#
_symmetry.space_group_name_H-M   'P 1'
#
loop_
_entity.id
_entity.type
_entity.pdbx_description
1 polymer ?
#
loop_
_entity_poly.entity_id
_entity_poly.type
_entity_poly.pdbx_seq_one_letter_code
_entity_poly.pdbx_strand_id
1 'polypeptide(L)'
;MYRRSWKSISKKDLNQREKSLEVLRKVRNGESLSSASRELHTSPETVIKNTNSFRKIRGKWVAKSQDRISRVMSINENGKQSWIEVRDSRTASRIGKYNSAIREFLRTGNTDVLKPFKKPFKDANGKLHHFETDPDKLYEIAESQEEPEFWEIYKS
;
A
#
# COMPACT_ATOMS: atom_id res chain seq x y z
N MET A 1 -4.76 -4.98 -16.77
CA MET A 1 -3.96 -5.31 -15.57
C MET A 1 -4.62 -4.82 -14.27
N TYR A 2 -4.98 -3.53 -14.11
CA TYR A 2 -5.52 -2.98 -12.84
C TYR A 2 -6.69 -3.73 -12.19
N ARG A 3 -7.56 -4.42 -12.95
CA ARG A 3 -8.75 -5.12 -12.43
C ARG A 3 -8.47 -6.49 -11.82
N ARG A 4 -7.32 -7.09 -12.10
CA ARG A 4 -6.99 -8.45 -11.65
C ARG A 4 -6.59 -8.43 -10.17
N SER A 5 -6.96 -9.46 -9.41
CA SER A 5 -6.42 -9.66 -8.05
C SER A 5 -4.92 -9.95 -8.12
N TRP A 6 -4.21 -9.58 -7.06
CA TRP A 6 -2.80 -9.87 -6.85
C TRP A 6 -2.49 -11.36 -7.07
N LYS A 7 -3.31 -12.25 -6.49
CA LYS A 7 -3.12 -13.71 -6.57
C LYS A 7 -3.28 -14.28 -7.98
N SER A 8 -3.90 -13.54 -8.89
CA SER A 8 -4.23 -14.00 -10.25
C SER A 8 -3.29 -13.48 -11.34
N ILE A 9 -2.22 -12.78 -10.95
CA ILE A 9 -1.29 -12.11 -11.88
C ILE A 9 0.04 -12.86 -11.95
N SER A 10 0.63 -12.93 -13.16
CA SER A 10 1.97 -13.48 -13.37
C SER A 10 3.05 -12.60 -12.72
N LYS A 11 4.19 -13.17 -12.30
CA LYS A 11 5.29 -12.40 -11.69
C LYS A 11 5.73 -11.18 -12.52
N LYS A 12 5.79 -11.33 -13.83
CA LYS A 12 6.12 -10.24 -14.76
C LYS A 12 5.11 -9.10 -14.69
N ASP A 13 3.83 -9.44 -14.70
CA ASP A 13 2.74 -8.45 -14.58
C ASP A 13 2.68 -7.84 -13.17
N LEU A 14 3.08 -8.57 -12.11
CA LEU A 14 3.21 -8.04 -10.74
C LEU A 14 4.30 -6.96 -10.67
N ASN A 15 5.50 -7.26 -11.15
CA ASN A 15 6.59 -6.26 -11.19
C ASN A 15 6.15 -5.01 -11.98
N GLN A 16 5.48 -5.20 -13.11
CA GLN A 16 4.95 -4.07 -13.88
C GLN A 16 3.85 -3.31 -13.12
N ARG A 17 3.03 -3.98 -12.31
CA ARG A 17 2.05 -3.34 -11.43
C ARG A 17 2.73 -2.49 -10.37
N GLU A 18 3.71 -3.04 -9.67
CA GLU A 18 4.46 -2.36 -8.61
C GLU A 18 5.12 -1.09 -9.15
N LYS A 19 5.84 -1.19 -10.27
CA LYS A 19 6.40 -0.02 -10.97
C LYS A 19 5.32 1.02 -11.29
N SER A 20 4.18 0.59 -11.86
CA SER A 20 3.11 1.51 -12.24
C SER A 20 2.46 2.19 -11.03
N LEU A 21 2.34 1.48 -9.90
CA LEU A 21 1.84 2.02 -8.64
C LEU A 21 2.82 3.03 -8.03
N GLU A 22 4.12 2.76 -8.12
CA GLU A 22 5.16 3.67 -7.62
C GLU A 22 5.24 4.95 -8.47
N VAL A 23 5.15 4.85 -9.80
CA VAL A 23 4.99 6.02 -10.69
C VAL A 23 3.76 6.83 -10.27
N LEU A 24 2.61 6.17 -10.07
CA LEU A 24 1.38 6.83 -9.67
C LEU A 24 1.53 7.54 -8.31
N ARG A 25 2.26 6.95 -7.36
CA ARG A 25 2.58 7.56 -6.06
C ARG A 25 3.39 8.85 -6.24
N LYS A 26 4.48 8.79 -7.00
CA LYS A 26 5.35 9.94 -7.31
C LYS A 26 4.59 11.08 -7.99
N VAL A 27 3.75 10.76 -8.97
CA VAL A 27 2.93 11.77 -9.66
C VAL A 27 1.91 12.43 -8.73
N ARG A 28 1.29 11.66 -7.84
CA ARG A 28 0.39 12.23 -6.81
C ARG A 28 1.12 13.15 -5.83
N ASN A 29 2.43 12.99 -5.67
CA ASN A 29 3.29 13.81 -4.84
C ASN A 29 3.96 14.98 -5.60
N GLY A 30 3.55 15.24 -6.86
CA GLY A 30 3.96 16.42 -7.61
C GLY A 30 4.93 16.18 -8.76
N GLU A 31 5.42 14.94 -8.94
CA GLU A 31 6.30 14.63 -10.06
C GLU A 31 5.54 14.54 -11.40
N SER A 32 6.20 14.85 -12.51
CA SER A 32 5.60 14.63 -13.83
C SER A 32 5.54 13.14 -14.17
N LEU A 33 4.49 12.71 -14.88
CA LEU A 33 4.33 11.31 -15.31
C LEU A 33 5.55 10.82 -16.11
N SER A 34 6.11 11.67 -16.99
CA SER A 34 7.26 11.31 -17.81
C SER A 34 8.53 11.12 -16.99
N SER A 35 8.80 11.98 -16.01
CA SER A 35 9.95 11.87 -15.11
C SER A 35 9.88 10.59 -14.27
N ALA A 36 8.76 10.40 -13.56
CA ALA A 36 8.57 9.25 -12.68
C ALA A 36 8.60 7.93 -13.46
N SER A 37 8.05 7.89 -14.69
CA SER A 37 8.10 6.70 -15.55
C SER A 37 9.53 6.37 -15.96
N ARG A 38 10.33 7.39 -16.30
CA ARG A 38 11.74 7.22 -16.69
C ARG A 38 12.57 6.68 -15.53
N GLU A 39 12.39 7.22 -14.33
CA GLU A 39 13.10 6.78 -13.12
C GLU A 39 12.88 5.28 -12.85
N LEU A 40 11.66 4.78 -13.08
CA LEU A 40 11.30 3.38 -12.79
C LEU A 40 11.43 2.46 -14.02
N HIS A 41 12.11 2.92 -15.07
CA HIS A 41 12.32 2.18 -16.31
C HIS A 41 11.01 1.62 -16.90
N THR A 42 10.00 2.47 -17.03
CA THR A 42 8.71 2.16 -17.68
C THR A 42 8.25 3.32 -18.57
N SER A 43 7.15 3.13 -19.31
CA SER A 43 6.60 4.18 -20.17
C SER A 43 5.32 4.80 -19.58
N PRO A 44 5.07 6.11 -19.79
CA PRO A 44 3.81 6.75 -19.42
C PRO A 44 2.57 5.99 -19.88
N GLU A 45 2.58 5.49 -21.12
CA GLU A 45 1.48 4.74 -21.73
C GLU A 45 1.21 3.43 -20.99
N THR A 46 2.29 2.73 -20.62
CA THR A 46 2.22 1.50 -19.83
C THR A 46 1.58 1.78 -18.48
N VAL A 47 2.02 2.83 -17.78
CA VAL A 47 1.49 3.22 -16.48
C VAL A 47 0.01 3.60 -16.57
N ILE A 48 -0.38 4.41 -17.56
CA ILE A 48 -1.77 4.82 -17.78
C ILE A 48 -2.65 3.59 -18.02
N LYS A 49 -2.25 2.70 -18.94
CA LYS A 49 -2.99 1.46 -19.28
C LYS A 49 -3.11 0.53 -18.07
N ASN A 50 -2.05 0.43 -17.28
CA ASN A 50 -1.96 -0.52 -16.19
C ASN A 50 -2.64 -0.08 -14.91
N THR A 51 -2.86 1.22 -14.73
CA THR A 51 -3.47 1.79 -13.52
C THR A 51 -4.90 2.29 -13.74
N ASN A 52 -5.26 2.71 -14.96
CA ASN A 52 -6.49 3.46 -15.24
C ASN A 52 -6.73 4.64 -14.26
N SER A 53 -5.63 5.21 -13.76
CA SER A 53 -5.64 6.17 -12.64
C SER A 53 -5.21 7.57 -13.08
N PHE A 54 -5.31 7.86 -14.37
CA PHE A 54 -5.00 9.15 -14.95
C PHE A 54 -6.20 9.68 -15.75
N ARG A 55 -6.29 11.00 -15.89
CA ARG A 55 -7.24 11.69 -16.77
C ARG A 55 -6.54 12.84 -17.46
N LYS A 56 -7.01 13.24 -18.64
CA LYS A 56 -6.50 14.44 -19.31
C LYS A 56 -7.24 15.68 -18.80
N ILE A 57 -6.49 16.71 -18.41
CA ILE A 57 -6.99 18.05 -18.07
C ILE A 57 -6.21 19.05 -18.93
N ARG A 58 -6.89 19.81 -19.78
CA ARG A 58 -6.26 20.80 -20.70
C ARG A 58 -5.05 20.20 -21.45
N GLY A 59 -5.20 18.99 -21.99
CA GLY A 59 -4.15 18.28 -22.73
C GLY A 59 -3.09 17.57 -21.87
N LYS A 60 -3.03 17.80 -20.56
CA LYS A 60 -2.03 17.21 -19.66
C LYS A 60 -2.59 15.99 -18.91
N TRP A 61 -1.80 14.94 -18.76
CA TRP A 61 -2.15 13.80 -17.91
C TRP A 61 -2.01 14.16 -16.43
N VAL A 62 -3.09 13.98 -15.69
CA VAL A 62 -3.16 14.24 -14.24
C VAL A 62 -3.62 12.98 -13.53
N ALA A 63 -2.95 12.61 -12.45
CA ALA A 63 -3.32 11.46 -11.63
C ALA A 63 -4.66 11.72 -10.91
N LYS A 64 -5.51 10.69 -10.86
CA LYS A 64 -6.70 10.67 -10.02
C LYS A 64 -6.27 10.55 -8.56
N SER A 65 -7.00 11.20 -7.65
CA SER A 65 -6.75 11.12 -6.20
C SER A 65 -6.92 9.70 -5.64
N GLN A 66 -7.74 8.88 -6.29
CA GLN A 66 -8.04 7.52 -5.89
C GLN A 66 -7.98 6.54 -7.06
N ASP A 67 -7.75 5.28 -6.74
CA ASP A 67 -7.78 4.16 -7.69
C ASP A 67 -8.36 2.89 -7.06
N ARG A 68 -8.70 1.93 -7.92
CA ARG A 68 -9.20 0.59 -7.57
C ARG A 68 -8.22 -0.50 -7.99
N ILE A 69 -6.93 -0.26 -7.74
CA ILE A 69 -5.88 -1.24 -8.04
C ILE A 69 -5.60 -2.02 -6.76
N SER A 70 -5.60 -3.35 -6.88
CA SER A 70 -5.31 -4.19 -5.72
C SER A 70 -3.82 -4.25 -5.40
N ARG A 71 -3.51 -4.36 -4.10
CA ARG A 71 -2.15 -4.38 -3.56
C ARG A 71 -2.10 -5.10 -2.22
N VAL A 72 -0.97 -5.71 -1.93
CA VAL A 72 -0.72 -6.40 -0.66
C VAL A 72 -0.07 -5.42 0.32
N MET A 73 -0.54 -5.42 1.58
CA MET A 73 -0.03 -4.56 2.65
C MET A 73 0.06 -5.33 3.96
N SER A 74 1.07 -5.00 4.77
CA SER A 74 1.15 -5.49 6.14
C SER A 74 0.21 -4.72 7.06
N ILE A 75 -0.41 -5.45 7.96
CA ILE A 75 -1.24 -4.93 9.06
C ILE A 75 -0.87 -5.65 10.35
N ASN A 76 -1.06 -4.97 11.48
CA ASN A 76 -0.98 -5.55 12.81
C ASN A 76 -2.40 -5.65 13.36
N GLU A 77 -2.82 -6.85 13.76
CA GLU A 77 -4.17 -7.17 14.26
C GLU A 77 -4.07 -8.35 15.23
N ASN A 78 -4.74 -8.26 16.39
CA ASN A 78 -4.80 -9.32 17.40
C ASN A 78 -3.40 -9.82 17.84
N GLY A 79 -2.48 -8.89 18.11
CA GLY A 79 -1.11 -9.23 18.52
C GLY A 79 -0.27 -9.91 17.44
N LYS A 80 -0.66 -9.86 16.15
CA LYS A 80 0.11 -10.47 15.05
C LYS A 80 0.21 -9.55 13.84
N GLN A 81 1.35 -9.62 13.15
CA GLN A 81 1.47 -9.03 11.81
C GLN A 81 0.98 -10.03 10.75
N SER A 82 0.24 -9.53 9.76
CA SER A 82 -0.17 -10.33 8.60
C SER A 82 -0.19 -9.50 7.32
N TRP A 83 -0.14 -10.18 6.17
CA TRP A 83 -0.19 -9.57 4.84
C TRP A 83 -1.56 -9.79 4.23
N ILE A 84 -2.22 -8.70 3.85
CA ILE A 84 -3.56 -8.74 3.26
C ILE A 84 -3.60 -8.01 1.92
N GLU A 85 -4.43 -8.49 1.00
CA GLU A 85 -4.72 -7.77 -0.24
C GLU A 85 -5.83 -6.75 0.01
N VAL A 86 -5.66 -5.51 -0.42
CA VAL A 86 -6.70 -4.46 -0.42
C VAL A 86 -7.05 -4.05 -1.84
N ARG A 87 -8.29 -3.60 -2.06
CA ARG A 87 -8.85 -3.31 -3.40
C ARG A 87 -8.60 -1.91 -3.94
N ASP A 88 -8.28 -0.95 -3.08
CA ASP A 88 -8.26 0.46 -3.46
C ASP A 88 -7.23 1.29 -2.70
N SER A 89 -6.91 2.46 -3.25
CA SER A 89 -5.90 3.36 -2.67
C SER A 89 -6.37 4.05 -1.40
N ARG A 90 -7.67 4.19 -1.18
CA ARG A 90 -8.21 4.80 0.03
C ARG A 90 -7.88 3.94 1.26
N THR A 91 -8.16 2.64 1.16
CA THR A 91 -7.86 1.65 2.21
C THR A 91 -6.35 1.51 2.38
N ALA A 92 -5.62 1.44 1.27
CA ALA A 92 -4.16 1.37 1.30
C ALA A 92 -3.51 2.58 1.98
N SER A 93 -3.96 3.80 1.67
CA SER A 93 -3.45 5.01 2.33
C SER A 93 -3.77 5.02 3.82
N ARG A 94 -4.90 4.45 4.23
CA ARG A 94 -5.26 4.33 5.64
C ARG A 94 -4.33 3.36 6.38
N ILE A 95 -4.02 2.22 5.79
CA ILE A 95 -3.03 1.26 6.32
C ILE A 95 -1.63 1.89 6.33
N GLY A 96 -1.24 2.60 5.27
CA GLY A 96 0.07 3.27 5.22
C GLY A 96 0.24 4.32 6.33
N LYS A 97 -0.81 5.11 6.61
CA LYS A 97 -0.82 6.06 7.74
C LYS A 97 -0.73 5.34 9.09
N TYR A 98 -1.43 4.22 9.24
CA TYR A 98 -1.35 3.38 10.43
C TYR A 98 0.07 2.86 10.66
N ASN A 99 0.72 2.32 9.63
CA ASN A 99 2.09 1.81 9.73
C ASN A 99 3.08 2.94 10.08
N SER A 100 2.85 4.17 9.59
CA SER A 100 3.63 5.34 10.03
C SER A 100 3.39 5.71 11.50
N ALA A 101 2.15 5.65 11.96
CA ALA A 101 1.81 5.91 13.36
C ALA A 101 2.42 4.87 14.30
N ILE A 102 2.42 3.58 13.93
CA ILE A 102 3.12 2.54 14.70
C ILE A 102 4.61 2.87 14.83
N ARG A 103 5.29 3.21 13.73
CA ARG A 103 6.73 3.56 13.78
C ARG A 103 7.00 4.76 14.69
N GLU A 104 6.12 5.75 14.66
CA GLU A 104 6.24 6.91 15.54
C GLU A 104 5.99 6.54 17.00
N PHE A 105 4.96 5.75 17.27
CA PHE A 105 4.64 5.22 18.59
C PHE A 105 5.84 4.42 19.16
N LEU A 106 6.34 3.43 18.43
CA LEU A 106 7.47 2.59 18.88
C LEU A 106 8.72 3.42 19.17
N ARG A 107 8.95 4.51 18.41
CA ARG A 107 10.09 5.40 18.62
C ARG A 107 9.92 6.35 19.82
N THR A 108 8.69 6.73 20.17
CA THR A 108 8.43 7.85 21.11
C THR A 108 7.64 7.47 22.36
N GLY A 109 7.00 6.30 22.37
CA GLY A 109 5.99 5.91 23.34
C GLY A 109 4.68 6.70 23.24
N ASN A 110 4.53 7.64 22.30
CA ASN A 110 3.34 8.48 22.21
C ASN A 110 2.14 7.69 21.66
N THR A 111 1.21 7.31 22.54
CA THR A 111 0.00 6.55 22.16
C THR A 111 -1.05 7.38 21.41
N ASP A 112 -0.95 8.72 21.44
CA ASP A 112 -1.94 9.59 20.79
C ASP A 112 -1.97 9.42 19.27
N VAL A 113 -0.84 9.05 18.66
CA VAL A 113 -0.73 8.80 17.22
C VAL A 113 -1.59 7.61 16.77
N LEU A 114 -1.98 6.72 17.69
CA LEU A 114 -2.80 5.54 17.43
C LEU A 114 -4.31 5.84 17.49
N LYS A 115 -4.73 6.90 18.19
CA LYS A 115 -6.14 7.28 18.39
C LYS A 115 -6.98 7.36 17.10
N PRO A 116 -6.47 7.79 15.93
CA PRO A 116 -7.24 7.84 14.69
C PRO A 116 -7.66 6.47 14.12
N PHE A 117 -7.07 5.36 14.58
CA PHE A 117 -7.19 4.05 13.92
C PHE A 117 -8.28 3.12 14.49
N LYS A 118 -9.32 3.66 15.12
CA LYS A 118 -10.40 2.87 15.76
C LYS A 118 -11.36 2.16 14.80
N LYS A 119 -11.55 2.68 13.58
CA LYS A 119 -12.57 2.15 12.65
C LYS A 119 -12.05 0.88 11.94
N PRO A 120 -12.87 -0.15 11.71
CA PRO A 120 -12.45 -1.28 10.90
C PRO A 120 -12.31 -0.91 9.41
N PHE A 121 -11.76 -1.82 8.62
CA PHE A 121 -11.72 -1.73 7.15
C PHE A 121 -11.90 -3.13 6.55
N LYS A 122 -12.10 -3.20 5.22
CA LYS A 122 -12.30 -4.47 4.50
C LYS A 122 -11.11 -4.79 3.61
N ASP A 123 -10.76 -6.06 3.53
CA ASP A 123 -9.78 -6.58 2.56
C ASP A 123 -10.39 -6.74 1.15
N ALA A 124 -9.59 -7.28 0.23
CA ALA A 124 -10.00 -7.55 -1.13
C ALA A 124 -11.14 -8.58 -1.24
N ASN A 125 -11.30 -9.47 -0.28
CA ASN A 125 -12.37 -10.47 -0.23
C ASN A 125 -13.62 -9.97 0.50
N GLY A 126 -13.54 -8.82 1.16
CA GLY A 126 -14.62 -8.25 1.96
C GLY A 126 -14.59 -8.64 3.44
N LYS A 127 -13.57 -9.40 3.87
CA LYS A 127 -13.31 -9.71 5.28
C LYS A 127 -13.01 -8.43 6.05
N LEU A 128 -13.60 -8.30 7.22
CA LEU A 128 -13.43 -7.14 8.11
C LEU A 128 -12.15 -7.31 8.95
N HIS A 129 -11.36 -6.24 9.05
CA HIS A 129 -10.13 -6.16 9.84
C HIS A 129 -10.13 -4.91 10.73
N HIS A 130 -9.42 -5.01 11.85
CA HIS A 130 -9.18 -3.94 12.82
C HIS A 130 -7.69 -3.64 12.90
N PHE A 131 -7.36 -2.38 13.17
CA PHE A 131 -6.00 -1.98 13.48
C PHE A 131 -5.70 -2.28 14.94
N GLU A 132 -4.57 -2.93 15.22
CA GLU A 132 -4.05 -3.06 16.58
C GLU A 132 -3.68 -1.67 17.12
N THR A 133 -4.22 -1.32 18.29
CA THR A 133 -3.94 -0.02 18.92
C THR A 133 -3.56 -0.16 20.38
N ASP A 134 -3.45 -1.41 20.85
CA ASP A 134 -2.93 -1.77 22.15
C ASP A 134 -1.39 -1.61 22.17
N PRO A 135 -0.84 -0.71 22.99
CA PRO A 135 0.59 -0.46 23.08
C PRO A 135 1.41 -1.73 23.36
N ASP A 136 0.95 -2.58 24.28
CA ASP A 136 1.70 -3.75 24.73
C ASP A 136 1.83 -4.76 23.59
N LYS A 137 0.72 -5.04 22.90
CA LYS A 137 0.71 -5.91 21.72
C LYS A 137 1.56 -5.36 20.57
N LEU A 138 1.62 -4.04 20.40
CA LEU A 138 2.46 -3.44 19.36
C LEU A 138 3.95 -3.59 19.66
N TYR A 139 4.35 -3.54 20.93
CA TYR A 139 5.72 -3.88 21.36
C TYR A 139 6.01 -5.37 21.15
N GLU A 140 5.13 -6.27 21.59
CA GLU A 140 5.27 -7.72 21.35
C GLU A 140 5.46 -8.05 19.86
N ILE A 141 4.65 -7.43 18.99
CA ILE A 141 4.77 -7.61 17.53
C ILE A 141 6.13 -7.09 17.03
N ALA A 142 6.60 -5.96 17.54
CA ALA A 142 7.88 -5.38 17.11
C ALA A 142 9.06 -6.27 17.53
N GLU A 143 9.06 -6.74 18.78
CA GLU A 143 10.07 -7.67 19.30
C GLU A 143 10.07 -8.99 18.51
N SER A 144 8.89 -9.52 18.18
CA SER A 144 8.79 -10.75 17.35
C SER A 144 9.31 -10.61 15.92
N GLN A 145 9.43 -9.38 15.39
CA GLN A 145 9.97 -9.12 14.05
C GLN A 145 11.48 -8.90 14.03
N GLU A 146 12.09 -8.56 15.17
CA GLU A 146 13.56 -8.47 15.29
C GLU A 146 14.21 -9.87 15.25
N GLU A 147 13.42 -10.94 15.40
CA GLU A 147 13.77 -12.30 14.97
C GLU A 147 13.38 -12.49 13.49
N PRO A 148 14.34 -12.50 12.55
CA PRO A 148 14.03 -12.27 11.14
C PRO A 148 13.40 -13.49 10.48
N GLU A 149 12.07 -13.46 10.33
CA GLU A 149 11.36 -14.37 9.45
C GLU A 149 10.65 -13.66 8.29
N PHE A 150 10.93 -14.15 7.08
CA PHE A 150 10.01 -14.23 5.94
C PHE A 150 9.80 -12.99 5.04
N TRP A 151 10.87 -12.49 4.41
CA TRP A 151 10.75 -11.74 3.14
C TRP A 151 10.95 -12.59 1.88
N GLU A 152 11.40 -13.84 2.01
CA GLU A 152 11.74 -14.69 0.85
C GLU A 152 10.55 -15.42 0.23
N ILE A 153 9.48 -15.70 0.98
CA ILE A 153 8.41 -16.62 0.52
C ILE A 153 7.42 -15.95 -0.46
N TYR A 154 7.32 -14.63 -0.47
CA TYR A 154 6.45 -13.91 -1.42
C TYR A 154 7.17 -13.46 -2.70
N LYS A 155 8.47 -13.73 -2.83
CA LYS A 155 9.26 -13.48 -4.06
C LYS A 155 9.55 -14.76 -4.87
N SER A 156 9.24 -15.95 -4.36
CA SER A 156 9.49 -17.24 -5.01
C SER A 156 8.42 -17.70 -5.98
#